data_AF-B0YEC2-F1
#
_entry.id   AF-B0YEC2-F1
#
_cell.length_a   1.000
_cell.length_b   1.000
_cell.length_c   1.000
_cell.angle_alpha   90.00
_cell.angle_beta   90.00
_cell.angle_gamma   90.00
#
_symmetry.space_group_name_H-M   'P 1'
#
loop_
_entity.id
_entity.type
_entity.pdbx_description
1 polymer ?
#
loop_
_entity_poly.entity_id
_entity_poly.type
_entity_poly.pdbx_seq_one_letter_code
_entity_poly.pdbx_strand_id
1 'polypeptide(L)'
;MTTLRFVRSVWESFRATSGLEPRLLDNYRTSVSGYTNSRSQLRVTAARPGTVNFELDIQKEHTNRLSILHGGTIASMVDLGGSLAVASRGLFATGVSTDLNVTYLSSGGKVGDKIQAVLGKTLAYTNIKFMNSKGEVFARGSHTKYIALAWKDPKNIVEELDGRKES
;
A
#
# COMPACT_ATOMS: atom_id res chain seq x y z
N MET A 1 3.32 -16.07 -9.98
CA MET A 1 1.94 -15.90 -9.46
C MET A 1 1.87 -15.90 -7.93
N THR A 2 2.81 -16.51 -7.21
CA THR A 2 2.82 -16.62 -5.74
C THR A 2 2.87 -15.27 -5.01
N THR A 3 3.78 -14.36 -5.39
CA THR A 3 3.97 -13.08 -4.68
C THR A 3 2.72 -12.21 -4.62
N LEU A 4 2.01 -12.02 -5.74
CA LEU A 4 0.80 -11.19 -5.77
C LEU A 4 -0.31 -11.77 -4.87
N ARG A 5 -0.48 -13.10 -4.86
CA ARG A 5 -1.45 -13.75 -3.99
C ARG A 5 -1.10 -13.53 -2.51
N PHE A 6 0.17 -13.71 -2.16
CA PHE A 6 0.65 -13.51 -0.78
C PHE A 6 0.55 -12.05 -0.32
N VAL A 7 0.96 -11.08 -1.16
CA VAL A 7 0.82 -9.65 -0.83
C VAL A 7 -0.66 -9.29 -0.65
N ARG A 8 -1.55 -9.85 -1.46
CA ARG A 8 -3.00 -9.67 -1.28
C ARG A 8 -3.50 -10.29 0.01
N SER A 9 -3.05 -11.49 0.41
CA SER A 9 -3.48 -12.06 1.70
C SER A 9 -2.99 -11.25 2.89
N VAL A 10 -1.79 -10.66 2.82
CA VAL A 10 -1.32 -9.72 3.84
C VAL A 10 -2.19 -8.45 3.84
N TRP A 11 -2.50 -7.89 2.67
CA TRP A 11 -3.43 -6.77 2.55
C TRP A 11 -4.80 -7.07 3.16
N GLU A 12 -5.39 -8.24 2.87
CA GLU A 12 -6.64 -8.69 3.50
C GLU A 12 -6.53 -8.79 5.03
N SER A 13 -5.37 -9.20 5.56
CA SER A 13 -5.14 -9.17 7.00
C SER A 13 -5.19 -7.75 7.56
N PHE A 14 -4.52 -6.77 6.93
CA PHE A 14 -4.62 -5.35 7.33
C PHE A 14 -6.06 -4.85 7.28
N ARG A 15 -6.81 -5.24 6.24
CA ARG A 15 -8.23 -4.87 6.10
C ARG A 15 -9.10 -5.41 7.24
N ALA A 16 -8.82 -6.64 7.67
CA ALA A 16 -9.60 -7.31 8.71
C ALA A 16 -9.26 -6.84 10.13
N THR A 17 -8.01 -6.41 10.38
CA THR A 17 -7.52 -6.18 11.76
C THR A 17 -7.15 -4.73 12.07
N SER A 18 -6.91 -3.88 11.08
CA SER A 18 -6.52 -2.49 11.31
C SER A 18 -7.70 -1.53 11.43
N GLY A 19 -7.51 -0.41 12.13
CA GLY A 19 -8.51 0.65 12.22
C GLY A 19 -8.38 1.76 11.16
N LEU A 20 -7.19 1.97 10.59
CA LEU A 20 -6.90 3.11 9.71
C LEU A 20 -7.17 2.79 8.24
N GLU A 21 -6.51 1.77 7.69
CA GLU A 21 -6.56 1.40 6.28
C GLU A 21 -7.99 1.05 5.82
N PRO A 22 -8.81 0.31 6.59
CA PRO A 22 -10.18 0.05 6.18
C PRO A 22 -11.01 1.31 5.98
N ARG A 23 -10.84 2.30 6.85
CA ARG A 23 -11.61 3.56 6.83
C ARG A 23 -11.09 4.56 5.82
N LEU A 24 -9.79 4.55 5.56
CA LEU A 24 -9.15 5.56 4.71
C LEU A 24 -8.93 5.07 3.28
N LEU A 25 -8.67 3.77 3.08
CA LEU A 25 -8.15 3.22 1.82
C LEU A 25 -9.02 2.10 1.25
N ASP A 26 -9.95 1.53 2.02
CA ASP A 26 -10.74 0.36 1.60
C ASP A 26 -12.24 0.51 1.87
N ASN A 27 -12.74 1.74 2.03
CA ASN A 27 -14.12 2.01 2.42
C ASN A 27 -15.15 1.21 1.59
N TYR A 28 -15.62 0.13 2.18
CA TYR A 28 -16.81 -0.61 1.80
C TYR A 28 -17.95 -0.09 2.69
N ARG A 29 -18.83 0.77 2.17
CA ARG A 29 -20.09 1.03 2.89
C ARG A 29 -21.06 -0.09 2.58
N THR A 30 -21.40 -0.81 3.65
CA THR A 30 -22.61 -1.64 3.75
C THR A 30 -23.82 -0.86 3.24
N SER A 31 -24.62 -1.51 2.41
CA SER A 31 -25.92 -1.02 1.96
C SER A 31 -26.81 -0.77 3.18
N VAL A 32 -27.14 0.49 3.46
CA VAL A 32 -28.23 0.85 4.37
C VAL A 32 -29.25 1.60 3.52
N SER A 33 -30.46 1.06 3.44
CA SER A 33 -31.60 1.68 2.76
C SER A 33 -31.37 2.03 1.28
N GLY A 34 -31.25 1.01 0.41
CA GLY A 34 -31.46 1.14 -1.04
C GLY A 34 -30.42 1.94 -1.86
N TYR A 35 -29.51 2.68 -1.23
CA TYR A 35 -28.43 3.40 -1.91
C TYR A 35 -27.08 2.72 -1.66
N THR A 36 -26.54 2.08 -2.70
CA THR A 36 -25.18 1.52 -2.69
C THR A 36 -24.27 2.41 -3.53
N ASN A 37 -23.52 3.31 -2.90
CA ASN A 37 -22.36 3.92 -3.55
C ASN A 37 -21.13 3.10 -3.14
N SER A 38 -20.49 2.43 -4.09
CA SER A 38 -19.23 1.71 -3.84
C SER A 38 -18.05 2.38 -4.55
N ARG A 39 -16.86 2.12 -3.98
CA ARG A 39 -15.53 2.02 -4.62
C ARG A 39 -14.49 3.10 -4.32
N SER A 40 -14.25 3.41 -3.04
CA SER A 40 -12.86 3.66 -2.61
C SER A 40 -12.23 2.34 -2.23
N GLN A 41 -11.48 1.73 -3.14
CA GLN A 41 -10.64 0.61 -2.79
C GLN A 41 -9.25 0.83 -3.38
N LEU A 42 -8.27 0.98 -2.50
CA LEU A 42 -6.88 0.78 -2.83
C LEU A 42 -6.72 -0.66 -3.34
N ARG A 43 -6.21 -0.79 -4.56
CA ARG A 43 -6.01 -2.09 -5.20
C ARG A 43 -4.54 -2.38 -5.37
N VAL A 44 -4.10 -3.55 -4.89
CA VAL A 44 -2.81 -4.13 -5.28
C VAL A 44 -2.96 -4.74 -6.67
N THR A 45 -2.45 -4.05 -7.69
CA THR A 45 -2.61 -4.43 -9.09
C THR A 45 -1.54 -5.41 -9.56
N ALA A 46 -0.32 -5.30 -9.05
CA ALA A 46 0.77 -6.23 -9.33
C ALA A 46 1.75 -6.31 -8.14
N ALA A 47 2.43 -7.45 -8.02
CA ALA A 47 3.53 -7.59 -7.08
C ALA A 47 4.54 -8.64 -7.57
N ARG A 48 5.81 -8.36 -7.34
CA ARG A 48 6.96 -9.24 -7.52
C ARG A 48 7.92 -9.04 -6.34
N PRO A 49 8.89 -9.94 -6.09
CA PRO A 49 9.80 -9.79 -4.95
C PRO A 49 10.46 -8.40 -4.89
N GLY A 50 10.12 -7.65 -3.84
CA GLY A 50 10.62 -6.29 -3.60
C GLY A 50 9.93 -5.18 -4.40
N THR A 51 8.81 -5.43 -5.08
CA THR A 51 8.05 -4.40 -5.80
C THR A 51 6.55 -4.65 -5.75
N VAL A 52 5.78 -3.59 -5.43
CA VAL A 52 4.31 -3.64 -5.38
C VAL A 52 3.71 -2.43 -6.10
N ASN A 53 2.66 -2.67 -6.87
CA ASN A 53 1.94 -1.65 -7.61
C ASN A 53 0.54 -1.48 -7.02
N PHE A 54 0.13 -0.22 -6.86
CA PHE A 54 -1.16 0.18 -6.31
C PHE A 54 -1.93 1.08 -7.26
N GLU A 55 -3.25 1.01 -7.17
CA GLU A 55 -4.17 2.02 -7.70
C GLU A 55 -5.13 2.51 -6.62
N LEU A 56 -5.43 3.80 -6.65
CA LEU A 56 -6.48 4.41 -5.82
C LEU A 56 -7.31 5.36 -6.69
N ASP A 57 -8.63 5.18 -6.64
CA ASP A 57 -9.56 6.19 -7.16
C ASP A 57 -9.81 7.22 -6.06
N ILE A 58 -9.59 8.50 -6.34
CA ILE A 58 -9.72 9.56 -5.35
C ILE A 58 -11.20 9.81 -5.07
N GLN A 59 -11.59 9.66 -3.81
CA GLN A 59 -12.92 9.99 -3.29
C GLN A 59 -12.83 11.08 -2.22
N LYS A 60 -13.99 11.55 -1.75
CA LYS A 60 -14.07 12.70 -0.84
C LYS A 60 -13.26 12.49 0.44
N GLU A 61 -13.26 11.27 0.96
CA GLU A 61 -12.56 10.87 2.19
C GLU A 61 -11.03 10.94 2.06
N HIS A 62 -10.51 10.91 0.83
CA HIS A 62 -9.09 11.04 0.53
C HIS A 62 -8.64 12.51 0.37
N THR A 63 -9.56 13.48 0.43
CA THR A 63 -9.26 14.88 0.13
C THR A 63 -9.06 15.74 1.37
N ASN A 64 -8.32 16.84 1.22
CA ASN A 64 -8.18 17.87 2.24
C ASN A 64 -9.24 18.98 2.11
N ARG A 65 -9.13 20.02 2.94
CA ARG A 65 -10.03 21.19 2.93
C ARG A 65 -10.03 21.97 1.60
N LEU A 66 -9.03 21.77 0.74
CA LEU A 66 -8.94 22.37 -0.60
C LEU A 66 -9.53 21.45 -1.68
N SER A 67 -10.14 20.32 -1.31
CA SER A 67 -10.74 19.32 -2.21
C SER A 67 -9.75 18.68 -3.21
N ILE A 68 -8.47 18.65 -2.86
CA ILE A 68 -7.41 17.88 -3.54
C ILE A 68 -6.94 16.74 -2.64
N LEU A 69 -6.17 15.81 -3.19
CA LEU A 69 -5.62 14.67 -2.47
C LEU A 69 -4.90 15.11 -1.18
N HIS A 70 -5.30 14.53 -0.06
CA HIS A 70 -4.76 14.87 1.25
C HIS A 70 -3.33 14.32 1.39
N GLY A 71 -2.40 15.15 1.88
CA GLY A 71 -1.02 14.71 2.14
C GLY A 71 -0.98 13.52 3.11
N GLY A 72 -1.78 13.56 4.17
CA GLY A 72 -2.06 12.42 5.06
C GLY A 72 -2.50 11.13 4.35
N THR A 73 -3.34 11.18 3.30
CA THR A 73 -3.68 9.96 2.53
C THR A 73 -2.47 9.41 1.81
N ILE A 74 -1.64 10.27 1.21
CA ILE A 74 -0.39 9.88 0.56
C ILE A 74 0.56 9.24 1.60
N ALA A 75 0.70 9.85 2.78
CA ALA A 75 1.53 9.33 3.86
C ALA A 75 1.05 7.96 4.37
N SER A 76 -0.26 7.77 4.53
CA SER A 76 -0.82 6.45 4.87
C SER A 76 -0.55 5.41 3.78
N MET A 77 -0.61 5.80 2.50
CA MET A 77 -0.23 4.91 1.40
C MET A 77 1.28 4.59 1.40
N VAL A 78 2.14 5.51 1.84
CA VAL A 78 3.58 5.25 2.02
C VAL A 78 3.78 4.20 3.11
N ASP A 79 3.13 4.34 4.27
CA ASP A 79 3.27 3.41 5.40
C ASP A 79 2.73 1.99 5.06
N LEU A 80 1.50 1.91 4.56
CA LEU A 80 0.91 0.64 4.14
C LEU A 80 1.71 0.02 3.00
N GLY A 81 2.08 0.84 2.01
CA GLY A 81 2.85 0.38 0.89
C GLY A 81 4.20 -0.18 1.32
N GLY A 82 4.93 0.48 2.22
CA GLY A 82 6.19 -0.04 2.75
C GLY A 82 6.02 -1.38 3.44
N SER A 83 4.92 -1.57 4.19
CA SER A 83 4.54 -2.85 4.78
C SER A 83 4.31 -3.93 3.73
N LEU A 84 3.54 -3.64 2.68
CA LEU A 84 3.25 -4.60 1.61
C LEU A 84 4.47 -4.89 0.70
N ALA A 85 5.39 -3.94 0.58
CA ALA A 85 6.67 -4.16 -0.07
C ALA A 85 7.57 -5.10 0.74
N VAL A 86 7.52 -5.06 2.08
CA VAL A 86 8.13 -6.09 2.93
C VAL A 86 7.48 -7.45 2.69
N ALA A 87 6.14 -7.50 2.65
CA ALA A 87 5.41 -8.73 2.36
C ALA A 87 5.69 -9.33 0.98
N SER A 88 6.02 -8.50 -0.02
CA SER A 88 6.40 -9.00 -1.35
C SER A 88 7.64 -9.92 -1.35
N ARG A 89 8.42 -9.92 -0.26
CA ARG A 89 9.55 -10.84 -0.03
C ARG A 89 9.20 -12.06 0.84
N GLY A 90 7.91 -12.30 1.08
CA GLY A 90 7.43 -13.49 1.78
C GLY A 90 7.31 -13.33 3.29
N LEU A 91 7.41 -12.10 3.80
CA LEU A 91 7.24 -11.82 5.23
C LEU A 91 5.79 -11.46 5.55
N PHE A 92 5.11 -12.27 6.36
CA PHE A 92 3.71 -12.01 6.74
C PHE A 92 3.61 -10.87 7.75
N ALA A 93 4.40 -10.95 8.83
CA ALA A 93 4.66 -9.80 9.68
C ALA A 93 5.52 -8.78 8.91
N THR A 94 5.18 -7.50 8.98
CA THR A 94 5.85 -6.46 8.17
C THR A 94 6.80 -5.57 8.98
N GLY A 95 6.96 -5.87 10.28
CA GLY A 95 7.79 -5.11 11.21
C GLY A 95 7.16 -3.78 11.64
N VAL A 96 7.96 -2.99 12.35
CA VAL A 96 7.53 -1.68 12.90
C VAL A 96 8.21 -0.54 12.16
N SER A 97 7.47 0.56 11.96
CA SER A 97 7.97 1.76 11.31
C SER A 97 9.02 2.45 12.20
N THR A 98 10.17 2.80 11.63
CA THR A 98 11.26 3.52 12.33
C THR A 98 11.47 4.92 11.78
N ASP A 99 11.18 5.12 10.49
CA ASP A 99 11.25 6.41 9.82
C ASP A 99 10.30 6.40 8.61
N LEU A 100 9.68 7.54 8.32
CA LEU A 100 8.84 7.75 7.16
C LEU A 100 8.99 9.18 6.63
N ASN A 101 9.20 9.30 5.32
CA ASN A 101 9.31 10.56 4.61
C ASN A 101 8.32 10.62 3.45
N VAL A 102 7.76 11.81 3.19
CA VAL A 102 7.00 12.13 1.98
C VAL A 102 7.46 13.47 1.42
N THR A 103 7.69 13.53 0.12
CA THR A 103 7.97 14.75 -0.65
C THR A 103 6.82 14.99 -1.62
N TYR A 104 6.18 16.15 -1.50
CA TYR A 104 5.06 16.57 -2.34
C TYR A 104 5.57 17.51 -3.44
N LEU A 105 5.30 17.17 -4.71
CA LEU A 105 5.74 17.94 -5.88
C LEU A 105 4.57 18.73 -6.48
N SER A 106 3.36 18.17 -6.45
CA SER A 106 2.13 18.81 -6.89
C SER A 106 0.89 18.22 -6.17
N SER A 107 -0.31 18.69 -6.51
CA SER A 107 -1.56 18.43 -5.75
C SER A 107 -2.04 16.97 -5.74
N GLY A 108 -1.52 16.11 -6.62
CA GLY A 108 -1.87 14.69 -6.68
C GLY A 108 -3.24 14.33 -7.22
N GLY A 109 -4.09 15.31 -7.51
CA GLY A 109 -5.40 15.13 -8.13
C GLY A 109 -6.57 15.51 -7.22
N LYS A 110 -7.77 15.31 -7.73
CA LYS A 110 -9.06 15.62 -7.09
C LYS A 110 -10.01 14.42 -7.20
N VAL A 111 -11.18 14.52 -6.57
CA VAL A 111 -12.22 13.47 -6.64
C VAL A 111 -12.53 13.11 -8.09
N GLY A 112 -12.60 11.80 -8.37
CA GLY A 112 -12.82 11.24 -9.70
C GLY A 112 -11.53 10.96 -10.49
N ASP A 113 -10.39 11.51 -10.08
CA ASP A 113 -9.09 11.13 -10.65
C ASP A 113 -8.64 9.76 -10.11
N LYS A 114 -7.77 9.10 -10.87
CA LYS A 114 -7.07 7.89 -10.46
C LYS A 114 -5.58 8.17 -10.30
N ILE A 115 -5.00 7.64 -9.23
CA ILE A 115 -3.56 7.65 -9.01
C ILE A 115 -2.98 6.24 -9.03
N GLN A 116 -1.72 6.16 -9.44
CA GLN A 116 -0.93 4.94 -9.42
C GLN A 116 0.26 5.12 -8.49
N ALA A 117 0.64 4.07 -7.78
CA ALA A 117 1.86 4.07 -7.00
C ALA A 117 2.69 2.82 -7.25
N VAL A 118 4.00 2.99 -7.34
CA VAL A 118 4.96 1.89 -7.48
C VAL A 118 5.94 1.96 -6.33
N LEU A 119 6.07 0.85 -5.61
CA LEU A 119 6.99 0.72 -4.50
C LEU A 119 8.11 -0.22 -4.83
N GLY A 120 9.33 0.16 -4.48
CA GLY A 120 10.52 -0.68 -4.55
C GLY A 120 11.18 -0.83 -3.19
N LYS A 121 11.86 -1.96 -2.97
CA LYS A 121 12.57 -2.28 -1.73
C LYS A 121 13.95 -2.88 -2.00
N THR A 122 14.94 -2.49 -1.18
CA THR A 122 16.28 -3.10 -1.16
C THR A 122 16.53 -4.03 0.05
N LEU A 123 16.03 -3.73 1.27
CA LEU A 123 16.23 -4.60 2.47
C LEU A 123 15.24 -4.35 3.63
N ALA A 124 15.20 -3.12 4.13
CA ALA A 124 14.30 -2.60 5.17
C ALA A 124 13.83 -1.17 4.86
N TYR A 125 14.37 -0.60 3.79
CA TYR A 125 14.06 0.69 3.22
C TYR A 125 13.24 0.49 1.95
N THR A 126 12.15 1.22 1.84
CA THR A 126 11.25 1.20 0.68
C THR A 126 11.11 2.61 0.13
N ASN A 127 10.98 2.70 -1.19
CA ASN A 127 10.73 3.95 -1.91
C ASN A 127 9.42 3.82 -2.68
N ILE A 128 8.63 4.89 -2.69
CA ILE A 128 7.37 4.97 -3.42
C ILE A 128 7.38 6.17 -4.36
N LYS A 129 6.85 5.96 -5.57
CA LYS A 129 6.52 7.04 -6.52
C LYS A 129 5.03 7.03 -6.78
N PHE A 130 4.40 8.20 -6.65
CA PHE A 130 3.00 8.41 -6.98
C PHE A 130 2.88 9.16 -8.30
N MET A 131 2.02 8.65 -9.18
CA MET A 131 1.79 9.16 -10.52
C MET A 131 0.32 9.44 -10.74
N ASN A 132 0.01 10.52 -11.46
CA ASN A 132 -1.34 10.81 -11.92
C ASN A 132 -1.69 9.97 -13.17
N SER A 133 -2.90 10.14 -13.70
CA SER A 133 -3.37 9.44 -14.90
C SER A 133 -2.56 9.72 -16.17
N LYS A 134 -1.76 10.79 -16.20
CA LYS A 134 -0.85 11.14 -17.29
C LYS A 134 0.55 10.53 -17.12
N GLY A 135 0.79 9.81 -16.02
CA GLY A 135 2.11 9.24 -15.68
C GLY A 135 3.08 10.25 -15.04
N GLU A 136 2.63 11.45 -14.68
CA GLU A 136 3.48 12.48 -14.08
C GLU A 136 3.61 12.23 -12.57
N VAL A 137 4.84 12.29 -12.06
CA VAL A 137 5.11 12.09 -10.63
C VAL A 137 4.70 13.32 -9.83
N PHE A 138 3.76 13.17 -8.90
CA PHE A 138 3.29 14.27 -8.05
C PHE A 138 3.76 14.16 -6.60
N ALA A 139 4.18 12.97 -6.16
CA ALA A 139 4.76 12.76 -4.85
C ALA A 139 5.74 11.58 -4.86
N ARG A 140 6.67 11.61 -3.90
CA ARG A 140 7.59 10.52 -3.60
C ARG A 140 7.61 10.30 -2.10
N GLY A 141 8.01 9.12 -1.67
CA GLY A 141 8.24 8.88 -0.25
C GLY A 141 9.19 7.74 -0.01
N SER A 142 9.59 7.61 1.24
CA SER A 142 10.34 6.47 1.73
C SER A 142 9.83 6.01 3.08
N HIS A 143 10.00 4.72 3.36
CA HIS A 143 9.61 4.11 4.62
C HIS A 143 10.66 3.09 5.06
N THR A 144 11.15 3.26 6.28
CA THR A 144 12.14 2.40 6.91
C THR A 144 11.49 1.62 8.04
N LYS A 145 11.60 0.29 8.01
CA LYS A 145 11.01 -0.59 9.02
C LYS A 145 12.06 -1.46 9.71
N TYR A 146 11.93 -1.64 11.03
CA TYR A 146 12.69 -2.65 11.76
C TYR A 146 11.96 -4.00 11.67
N ILE A 147 12.61 -5.00 11.07
CA ILE A 147 11.97 -6.27 10.68
C ILE A 147 12.54 -7.50 11.39
N ALA A 148 13.39 -7.36 12.42
CA ALA A 148 14.05 -8.51 13.06
C ALA A 148 13.05 -9.56 13.59
N LEU A 149 11.94 -9.12 14.18
CA LEU A 149 10.88 -10.02 14.67
C LEU A 149 10.02 -10.60 13.54
N ALA A 150 9.89 -9.88 12.42
CA ALA A 150 9.07 -10.33 11.30
C ALA A 150 9.58 -11.63 10.67
N TRP A 151 10.89 -11.86 10.70
CA TRP A 151 11.51 -13.10 10.22
C TRP A 151 11.06 -14.36 10.97
N LYS A 152 10.53 -14.21 12.18
CA LYS A 152 10.12 -15.34 13.02
C LYS A 152 8.65 -15.73 12.85
N ASP A 153 7.90 -15.02 11.99
CA ASP A 153 6.48 -15.31 11.79
C ASP A 153 6.29 -16.66 11.07
N PRO A 154 5.49 -17.60 11.62
CA PRO A 154 5.31 -18.92 11.03
C PRO A 154 4.54 -18.91 9.70
N LYS A 155 3.91 -17.79 9.32
CA LYS A 155 3.22 -17.62 8.03
C LYS A 155 4.13 -17.10 6.93
N ASN A 156 5.43 -16.96 7.20
CA ASN A 156 6.40 -16.55 6.20
C ASN A 156 6.54 -17.61 5.09
N ILE A 157 6.78 -17.14 3.86
CA ILE A 157 6.97 -17.96 2.66
C ILE A 157 8.24 -17.55 1.89
N VAL A 158 9.28 -17.11 2.61
CA VAL A 158 10.48 -16.52 2.00
C VAL A 158 11.14 -17.52 1.06
N GLU A 159 11.28 -18.77 1.48
CA GLU A 159 11.90 -19.87 0.71
C GLU A 159 11.13 -20.14 -0.58
N GLU A 160 9.79 -20.11 -0.52
CA GLU A 160 8.91 -20.30 -1.68
C GLU A 160 9.08 -19.20 -2.74
N LEU A 161 9.37 -17.97 -2.30
CA LEU A 161 9.52 -16.82 -3.19
C LEU A 161 10.96 -16.62 -3.71
N ASP A 162 11.97 -17.02 -2.92
CA ASP A 162 13.38 -16.93 -3.31
C ASP A 162 13.84 -18.12 -4.17
N GLY A 163 12.99 -19.14 -4.36
CA GLY A 163 13.25 -20.26 -5.28
C GLY A 163 14.38 -21.19 -4.83
N ARG A 164 14.87 -21.05 -3.59
CA ARG A 164 15.80 -21.98 -2.98
C ARG A 164 15.00 -23.17 -2.46
N LYS A 165 14.83 -24.19 -3.29
CA LYS A 165 14.57 -25.54 -2.77
C LYS A 165 15.80 -25.94 -1.96
N GLU A 166 15.61 -26.34 -0.70
CA GLU A 166 16.62 -27.12 0.00
C GLU A 166 16.98 -28.32 -0.90
N SER A 167 18.24 -28.36 -1.33
CA SER A 167 18.86 -29.48 -2.03
C SER A 167 19.39 -30.49 -1.04
#